data_AF-A0A506RQD2-F1
#
_entry.id   AF-A0A506RQD2-F1
#
_cell.length_a   1.000
_cell.length_b   1.000
_cell.length_c   1.000
_cell.angle_alpha   90.00
_cell.angle_beta   90.00
_cell.angle_gamma   90.00
#
_symmetry.space_group_name_H-M   'P 1'
#
loop_
_entity.id
_entity.type
_entity.pdbx_description
1 polymer ?
#
loop_
_entity_poly.entity_id
_entity_poly.type
_entity_poly.pdbx_seq_one_letter_code
_entity_poly.pdbx_strand_id
1 'polypeptide(L)'
;MFRATCLVVFTSLTIAADTGQLSSQLIYNAQQAENPASLLWTASAQGNETAQEQLHAYAESNNDAYWLEQLIGIGYAPAALTLSRIEDNPRISERLVRLAARGGVAQAQYEFALSRDDYSHRASWLTAAAEQGLFEAQTALADWYLLYQQPELAEPWLAITAEQDPQSAFQLAYFRWQQGDKAQAKALFSFAAEHDHEEAAGVLSVLNRYEQTSVADMASQLRSSLPQQWQSEQCRQKILPVALGLAEVVQADRIYRQFYQDRRLKSLAICMAPPQWLKKDALTCDANWRGQGRLGCDIRPLADVVAAQDISHFVVLAESGKANVNNGVMYLDVGDTYSVFVHELAHFVGFVDEYPLTAGLAREYCSRKTAPNLVFLGEITYAPLENIDKWQAIEFPVQLTPARTCRNIRQPSYKPSDRMTFLENHDAKYIPPLYLSIWQQRLNDPSVQRTVSMNLFQAFQRAKQSEQAAFWLDRVRQEQSAFLPLPKSTPDVVTEAESAP
;
A
#
# COMPACT_ATOMS: atom_id res chain seq x y z
N MET A 1 -0.11 96.98 -0.45
CA MET A 1 0.69 95.83 -0.95
C MET A 1 0.88 94.70 0.07
N PHE A 2 0.93 94.95 1.39
CA PHE A 2 1.21 93.88 2.38
C PHE A 2 0.13 92.79 2.57
N ARG A 3 -1.16 93.09 2.28
CA ARG A 3 -2.24 92.11 2.47
C ARG A 3 -2.37 91.05 1.35
N ALA A 4 -1.89 91.35 0.15
CA ALA A 4 -1.96 90.40 -0.98
C ALA A 4 -0.83 89.35 -0.91
N THR A 5 0.36 89.74 -0.45
CA THR A 5 1.52 88.84 -0.32
C THR A 5 1.35 87.84 0.82
N CYS A 6 0.74 88.23 1.95
CA CYS A 6 0.42 87.30 3.04
C CYS A 6 -0.63 86.25 2.62
N LEU A 7 -1.61 86.61 1.79
CA LEU A 7 -2.64 85.66 1.34
C LEU A 7 -2.06 84.61 0.39
N VAL A 8 -1.12 85.00 -0.49
CA VAL A 8 -0.45 84.10 -1.43
C VAL A 8 0.55 83.17 -0.72
N VAL A 9 1.28 83.66 0.28
CA VAL A 9 2.18 82.81 1.09
C VAL A 9 1.39 81.86 1.98
N PHE A 10 0.27 82.28 2.58
CA PHE A 10 -0.60 81.38 3.34
C PHE A 10 -1.28 80.34 2.45
N THR A 11 -1.75 80.71 1.26
CA THR A 11 -2.39 79.74 0.33
C THR A 11 -1.38 78.74 -0.25
N SER A 12 -0.15 79.15 -0.54
CA SER A 12 0.90 78.22 -0.97
C SER A 12 1.43 77.33 0.17
N LEU A 13 1.48 77.81 1.41
CA LEU A 13 1.77 76.98 2.60
C LEU A 13 0.62 76.02 2.94
N THR A 14 -0.64 76.41 2.76
CA THR A 14 -1.77 75.51 3.01
C THR A 14 -1.88 74.44 1.92
N ILE A 15 -1.62 74.77 0.65
CA ILE A 15 -1.61 73.79 -0.45
C ILE A 15 -0.42 72.83 -0.32
N ALA A 16 0.76 73.31 0.10
CA ALA A 16 1.92 72.46 0.36
C ALA A 16 1.78 71.58 1.62
N ALA A 17 1.04 72.05 2.63
CA ALA A 17 0.71 71.26 3.82
C ALA A 17 -0.30 70.14 3.51
N ASP A 18 -1.22 70.37 2.56
CA ASP A 18 -2.21 69.37 2.13
C ASP A 18 -1.56 68.29 1.24
N THR A 19 -0.59 68.66 0.40
CA THR A 19 0.14 67.69 -0.44
C THR A 19 1.18 66.87 0.31
N GLY A 20 1.67 67.33 1.47
CA GLY A 20 2.58 66.58 2.34
C GLY A 20 1.94 65.37 3.03
N GLN A 21 0.61 65.27 3.03
CA GLN A 21 -0.16 64.17 3.61
C GLN A 21 -0.71 63.20 2.56
N LEU A 22 -0.55 63.50 1.27
CA LEU A 22 -0.97 62.63 0.18
C LEU A 22 -0.13 61.34 0.20
N SER A 23 -0.79 60.18 0.22
CA SER A 23 -0.12 58.88 0.33
C SER A 23 0.91 58.65 -0.79
N SER A 24 0.64 59.13 -2.01
CA SER A 24 1.58 59.07 -3.14
C SER A 24 2.87 59.87 -2.91
N GLN A 25 2.76 61.06 -2.31
CA GLN A 25 3.92 61.88 -1.97
C GLN A 25 4.70 61.29 -0.79
N LEU A 26 4.01 60.72 0.20
CA LEU A 26 4.63 60.03 1.34
C LEU A 26 5.45 58.82 0.90
N ILE A 27 4.90 57.98 0.01
CA ILE A 27 5.61 56.84 -0.58
C ILE A 27 6.82 57.30 -1.41
N TYR A 28 6.65 58.34 -2.23
CA TYR A 28 7.77 58.91 -3.00
C TYR A 28 8.89 59.42 -2.10
N ASN A 29 8.55 60.16 -1.04
CA ASN A 29 9.52 60.67 -0.08
C ASN A 29 10.23 59.53 0.67
N ALA A 30 9.50 58.45 1.00
CA ALA A 30 10.07 57.28 1.66
C ALA A 30 11.19 56.63 0.83
N GLN A 31 11.08 56.60 -0.50
CA GLN A 31 12.12 56.04 -1.37
C GLN A 31 13.48 56.75 -1.27
N GLN A 32 13.50 58.00 -0.82
CA GLN A 32 14.71 58.82 -0.71
C GLN A 32 15.17 59.00 0.75
N ALA A 33 14.44 58.44 1.71
CA ALA A 33 14.71 58.62 3.13
C ALA A 33 15.67 57.56 3.67
N GLU A 34 16.61 57.96 4.52
CA GLU A 34 17.48 57.02 5.26
C GLU A 34 16.68 56.12 6.21
N ASN A 35 15.58 56.66 6.78
CA ASN A 35 14.65 55.90 7.61
C ASN A 35 13.22 56.09 7.07
N PRO A 36 12.74 55.20 6.18
CA PRO A 36 11.47 55.37 5.50
C PRO A 36 10.26 55.03 6.37
N ALA A 37 10.45 54.32 7.49
CA ALA A 37 9.37 53.62 8.21
C ALA A 37 8.25 54.54 8.69
N SER A 38 8.57 55.72 9.24
CA SER A 38 7.55 56.67 9.71
C SER A 38 6.73 57.30 8.58
N LEU A 39 7.35 57.52 7.42
CA LEU A 39 6.67 58.04 6.23
C LEU A 39 5.72 56.99 5.67
N LEU A 40 6.20 55.76 5.57
CA LEU A 40 5.40 54.61 5.14
C LEU A 40 4.23 54.38 6.09
N TRP A 41 4.46 54.38 7.41
CA TRP A 41 3.40 54.23 8.42
C TRP A 41 2.28 55.25 8.26
N THR A 42 2.61 56.51 8.01
CA THR A 42 1.60 57.56 7.85
C THR A 42 0.67 57.25 6.67
N ALA A 43 1.22 56.78 5.56
CA ALA A 43 0.43 56.35 4.40
C ALA A 43 -0.29 55.00 4.66
N SER A 44 0.33 54.06 5.36
CA SER A 44 -0.27 52.77 5.73
C SER A 44 -1.51 52.95 6.62
N ALA A 45 -1.44 53.86 7.60
CA ALA A 45 -2.53 54.18 8.52
C ALA A 45 -3.71 54.89 7.82
N GLN A 46 -3.47 55.50 6.65
CA GLN A 46 -4.51 56.02 5.75
C GLN A 46 -5.15 54.94 4.87
N GLY A 47 -4.74 53.67 5.00
CA GLY A 47 -5.26 52.54 4.22
C GLY A 47 -4.57 52.33 2.87
N ASN A 48 -3.38 52.91 2.66
CA ASN A 48 -2.65 52.70 1.41
C ASN A 48 -1.93 51.34 1.40
N GLU A 49 -2.40 50.40 0.57
CA GLU A 49 -1.85 49.04 0.48
C GLU A 49 -0.38 49.01 0.05
N THR A 50 0.02 49.81 -0.93
CA THR A 50 1.42 49.90 -1.37
C THR A 50 2.35 50.37 -0.25
N ALA A 51 1.90 51.30 0.58
CA ALA A 51 2.66 51.72 1.76
C ALA A 51 2.74 50.62 2.82
N GLN A 52 1.66 49.85 3.02
CA GLN A 52 1.65 48.69 3.93
C GLN A 52 2.64 47.61 3.46
N GLU A 53 2.66 47.28 2.17
CA GLU A 53 3.62 46.35 1.58
C GLU A 53 5.08 46.83 1.74
N GLN A 54 5.35 48.10 1.46
CA GLN A 54 6.69 48.67 1.63
C GLN A 54 7.14 48.71 3.09
N LEU A 55 6.23 49.06 4.01
CA LEU A 55 6.52 49.06 5.45
C LEU A 55 6.76 47.63 5.95
N HIS A 56 5.99 46.65 5.46
CA HIS A 56 6.20 45.24 5.76
C HIS A 56 7.58 44.78 5.29
N ALA A 57 7.94 45.01 4.03
CA ALA A 57 9.26 44.63 3.50
C ALA A 57 10.41 45.30 4.29
N TYR A 58 10.24 46.57 4.68
CA TYR A 58 11.19 47.25 5.57
C TYR A 58 11.29 46.55 6.94
N ALA A 59 10.15 46.23 7.56
CA ALA A 59 10.13 45.59 8.87
C ALA A 59 10.72 44.17 8.84
N GLU A 60 10.41 43.38 7.81
CA GLU A 60 10.95 42.04 7.60
C GLU A 60 12.47 42.05 7.45
N SER A 61 13.00 42.91 6.57
CA SER A 61 14.45 43.02 6.33
C SER A 61 15.26 43.47 7.56
N ASN A 62 14.62 44.15 8.52
CA ASN A 62 15.25 44.63 9.75
C ASN A 62 14.88 43.81 10.99
N ASN A 63 14.08 42.74 10.86
CA ASN A 63 13.47 42.00 11.97
C ASN A 63 12.77 42.93 12.99
N ASP A 64 12.10 43.98 12.50
CA ASP A 64 11.48 45.01 13.33
C ASP A 64 10.05 44.60 13.71
N ALA A 65 9.91 43.96 14.88
CA ALA A 65 8.64 43.51 15.42
C ALA A 65 7.65 44.67 15.64
N TYR A 66 8.13 45.88 15.97
CA TYR A 66 7.27 47.02 16.26
C TYR A 66 6.43 47.40 15.04
N TRP A 67 7.05 47.53 13.87
CA TRP A 67 6.31 47.89 12.65
C TRP A 67 5.39 46.76 12.17
N LEU A 68 5.77 45.50 12.38
CA LEU A 68 4.89 44.36 12.11
C LEU A 68 3.65 44.41 13.01
N GLU A 69 3.80 44.67 14.31
CA GLU A 69 2.68 44.85 15.25
C GLU A 69 1.79 46.03 14.86
N GLN A 70 2.36 47.16 14.43
CA GLN A 70 1.61 48.31 13.94
C GLN A 70 0.76 47.97 12.71
N LEU A 71 1.35 47.25 11.74
CA LEU A 71 0.66 46.77 10.55
C LEU A 71 -0.47 45.79 10.87
N ILE A 72 -0.24 44.86 11.79
CA ILE A 72 -1.27 43.95 12.30
C ILE A 72 -2.43 44.74 12.94
N GLY A 73 -2.11 45.78 13.72
CA GLY A 73 -3.08 46.63 14.40
C GLY A 73 -4.06 47.35 13.46
N ILE A 74 -3.63 47.66 12.23
CA ILE A 74 -4.48 48.26 11.18
C ILE A 74 -5.11 47.23 10.23
N GLY A 75 -4.94 45.92 10.50
CA GLY A 75 -5.57 44.84 9.74
C GLY A 75 -4.75 44.30 8.57
N TYR A 76 -3.49 44.69 8.40
CA TYR A 76 -2.62 44.15 7.35
C TYR A 76 -2.11 42.74 7.72
N ALA A 77 -2.83 41.73 7.25
CA ALA A 77 -2.64 40.33 7.64
C ALA A 77 -1.25 39.72 7.34
N PRO A 78 -0.55 40.04 6.23
CA PRO A 78 0.79 39.47 5.95
C PRO A 78 1.83 39.74 7.04
N ALA A 79 1.72 40.87 7.74
CA ALA A 79 2.61 41.20 8.85
C ALA A 79 2.49 40.19 10.02
N ALA A 80 1.31 39.61 10.24
CA ALA A 80 1.13 38.58 11.27
C ALA A 80 1.91 37.30 10.95
N LEU A 81 1.93 36.87 9.69
CA LEU A 81 2.71 35.70 9.29
C LEU A 81 4.21 35.96 9.44
N THR A 82 4.67 37.17 9.12
CA THR A 82 6.09 37.53 9.25
C THR A 82 6.52 37.62 10.70
N LEU A 83 5.69 38.24 11.56
CA LEU A 83 5.94 38.30 12.99
C LEU A 83 6.01 36.90 13.62
N SER A 84 5.22 35.94 13.13
CA SER A 84 5.25 34.56 13.64
C SER A 84 6.60 33.85 13.43
N ARG A 85 7.41 34.31 12.47
CA ARG A 85 8.73 33.74 12.17
C ARG A 85 9.85 34.24 13.07
N ILE A 86 9.70 35.43 13.62
CA ILE A 86 10.69 36.06 14.51
C ILE A 86 10.27 35.97 16.00
N GLU A 87 9.05 35.52 16.27
CA GLU A 87 8.53 35.29 17.62
C GLU A 87 9.03 33.95 18.20
N ASP A 88 9.72 34.02 19.34
CA ASP A 88 10.28 32.86 20.02
C ASP A 88 9.23 32.00 20.73
N ASN A 89 8.08 32.57 21.11
CA ASN A 89 7.03 31.86 21.83
C ASN A 89 6.12 31.07 20.86
N PRO A 90 6.13 29.72 20.89
CA PRO A 90 5.36 28.92 19.94
C PRO A 90 3.85 29.18 20.02
N ARG A 91 3.32 29.52 21.20
CA ARG A 91 1.88 29.81 21.36
C ARG A 91 1.48 31.14 20.75
N ILE A 92 2.39 32.12 20.75
CA ILE A 92 2.15 33.41 20.10
C ILE A 92 2.29 33.23 18.59
N SER A 93 3.33 32.54 18.14
CA SER A 93 3.52 32.19 16.73
C SER A 93 2.30 31.47 16.12
N GLU A 94 1.74 30.47 16.81
CA GLU A 94 0.52 29.78 16.34
C GLU A 94 -0.70 30.72 16.23
N ARG A 95 -0.87 31.64 17.19
CA ARG A 95 -1.95 32.64 17.14
C ARG A 95 -1.77 33.61 15.98
N LEU A 96 -0.54 34.01 15.70
CA LEU A 96 -0.18 34.90 14.61
C LEU A 96 -0.41 34.24 13.24
N VAL A 97 -0.03 32.95 13.08
CA VAL A 97 -0.37 32.16 11.87
C VAL A 97 -1.88 32.08 11.68
N ARG A 98 -2.64 31.77 12.75
CA ARG A 98 -4.10 31.75 12.68
C ARG A 98 -4.70 33.11 12.31
N LEU A 99 -4.12 34.20 12.82
CA LEU A 99 -4.55 35.56 12.50
C LEU A 99 -4.31 35.88 11.02
N ALA A 100 -3.11 35.58 10.51
CA ALA A 100 -2.78 35.75 9.09
C ALA A 100 -3.67 34.90 8.18
N ALA A 101 -3.94 33.64 8.55
CA ALA A 101 -4.81 32.74 7.81
C ALA A 101 -6.24 33.29 7.67
N ARG A 102 -6.80 33.80 8.79
CA ARG A 102 -8.11 34.49 8.81
C ARG A 102 -8.11 35.77 7.99
N GLY A 103 -6.97 36.44 7.90
CA GLY A 103 -6.78 37.62 7.08
C GLY A 103 -6.50 37.32 5.60
N GLY A 104 -6.63 36.06 5.16
CA GLY A 104 -6.55 35.70 3.74
C GLY A 104 -5.17 35.29 3.24
N VAL A 105 -4.14 35.27 4.08
CA VAL A 105 -2.77 34.97 3.64
C VAL A 105 -2.64 33.48 3.27
N ALA A 106 -2.49 33.16 1.98
CA ALA A 106 -2.46 31.79 1.46
C ALA A 106 -1.47 30.87 2.20
N GLN A 107 -0.22 31.32 2.39
CA GLN A 107 0.80 30.56 3.12
C GLN A 107 0.38 30.24 4.56
N ALA A 108 -0.23 31.21 5.24
CA ALA A 108 -0.72 31.00 6.61
C ALA A 108 -1.94 30.09 6.64
N GLN A 109 -2.82 30.15 5.63
CA GLN A 109 -3.96 29.24 5.50
C GLN A 109 -3.50 27.80 5.32
N TYR A 110 -2.49 27.56 4.47
CA TYR A 110 -1.87 26.25 4.31
C TYR A 110 -1.28 25.73 5.63
N GLU A 111 -0.43 26.51 6.29
CA GLU A 111 0.18 26.11 7.58
C GLU A 111 -0.87 25.85 8.65
N PHE A 112 -1.89 26.71 8.72
CA PHE A 112 -2.99 26.52 9.64
C PHE A 112 -3.77 25.25 9.31
N ALA A 113 -3.99 24.92 8.04
CA ALA A 113 -4.65 23.69 7.63
C ALA A 113 -3.89 22.44 8.11
N LEU A 114 -2.56 22.44 8.01
CA LEU A 114 -1.73 21.32 8.46
C LEU A 114 -1.84 21.08 9.97
N SER A 115 -2.11 22.11 10.77
CA SER A 115 -2.38 21.99 12.21
C SER A 115 -3.74 21.38 12.58
N ARG A 116 -4.64 21.14 11.61
CA ARG A 116 -6.00 20.65 11.82
C ARG A 116 -6.13 19.17 11.52
N ASP A 117 -6.55 18.35 12.48
CA ASP A 117 -6.80 16.91 12.22
C ASP A 117 -8.19 16.61 11.63
N ASP A 118 -9.11 17.58 11.66
CA ASP A 118 -10.46 17.36 11.17
C ASP A 118 -10.58 17.64 9.67
N TYR A 119 -11.29 16.73 8.98
CA TYR A 119 -11.44 16.76 7.53
C TYR A 119 -11.97 18.09 7.00
N SER A 120 -13.09 18.57 7.55
CA SER A 120 -13.77 19.76 7.04
C SER A 120 -12.92 21.02 7.13
N HIS A 121 -12.29 21.28 8.28
CA HIS A 121 -11.51 22.50 8.44
C HIS A 121 -10.20 22.41 7.66
N ARG A 122 -9.50 21.26 7.67
CA ARG A 122 -8.26 21.12 6.88
C ARG A 122 -8.56 21.34 5.39
N ALA A 123 -9.56 20.66 4.84
CA ALA A 123 -9.95 20.83 3.43
C ALA A 123 -10.32 22.28 3.12
N SER A 124 -11.13 22.94 3.97
CA SER A 124 -11.52 24.34 3.74
C SER A 124 -10.34 25.31 3.69
N TRP A 125 -9.35 25.16 4.57
CA TRP A 125 -8.18 26.04 4.59
C TRP A 125 -7.20 25.73 3.46
N LEU A 126 -7.03 24.45 3.10
CA LEU A 126 -6.26 24.06 1.92
C LEU A 126 -6.90 24.62 0.65
N THR A 127 -8.23 24.52 0.48
CA THR A 127 -8.94 25.11 -0.65
C THR A 127 -8.72 26.62 -0.73
N ALA A 128 -8.86 27.34 0.39
CA ALA A 128 -8.66 28.79 0.39
C ALA A 128 -7.24 29.21 -0.05
N ALA A 129 -6.22 28.42 0.30
CA ALA A 129 -4.84 28.66 -0.12
C ALA A 129 -4.60 28.24 -1.58
N ALA A 130 -5.16 27.09 -1.99
CA ALA A 130 -5.01 26.51 -3.32
C ALA A 130 -5.68 27.36 -4.41
N GLU A 131 -6.86 27.94 -4.11
CA GLU A 131 -7.57 28.89 -4.99
C GLU A 131 -6.80 30.19 -5.22
N GLN A 132 -5.91 30.56 -4.29
CA GLN A 132 -4.98 31.69 -4.45
C GLN A 132 -3.73 31.33 -5.26
N GLY A 133 -3.61 30.08 -5.73
CA GLY A 133 -2.49 29.63 -6.55
C GLY A 133 -1.29 29.10 -5.76
N LEU A 134 -1.42 28.86 -4.45
CA LEU A 134 -0.34 28.29 -3.66
C LEU A 134 -0.13 26.81 -4.02
N PHE A 135 1.00 26.50 -4.65
CA PHE A 135 1.31 25.18 -5.20
C PHE A 135 1.28 24.07 -4.15
N GLU A 136 1.89 24.29 -2.98
CA GLU A 136 1.94 23.35 -1.87
C GLU A 136 0.54 23.06 -1.29
N ALA A 137 -0.37 24.03 -1.35
CA ALA A 137 -1.76 23.81 -0.97
C ALA A 137 -2.52 23.00 -2.01
N GLN A 138 -2.25 23.21 -3.30
CA GLN A 138 -2.88 22.44 -4.39
C GLN A 138 -2.49 20.96 -4.31
N THR A 139 -1.20 20.65 -4.14
CA THR A 139 -0.72 19.26 -3.98
C THR A 139 -1.28 18.62 -2.71
N ALA A 140 -1.18 19.31 -1.56
CA ALA A 140 -1.69 18.79 -0.29
C ALA A 140 -3.21 18.59 -0.30
N LEU A 141 -3.97 19.43 -1.00
CA LEU A 141 -5.41 19.28 -1.16
C LEU A 141 -5.77 18.05 -1.99
N ALA A 142 -5.06 17.82 -3.10
CA ALA A 142 -5.22 16.62 -3.91
C ALA A 142 -4.96 15.35 -3.09
N ASP A 143 -3.83 15.31 -2.36
CA ASP A 143 -3.49 14.19 -1.46
C ASP A 143 -4.56 13.98 -0.38
N TRP A 144 -5.09 15.07 0.19
CA TRP A 144 -6.16 15.01 1.18
C TRP A 144 -7.42 14.37 0.60
N TYR A 145 -7.82 14.74 -0.61
CA TYR A 145 -8.98 14.13 -1.26
C TYR A 145 -8.75 12.65 -1.61
N LEU A 146 -7.56 12.27 -2.07
CA LEU A 146 -7.22 10.87 -2.36
C LEU A 146 -7.23 10.01 -1.09
N LEU A 147 -6.69 10.52 0.02
CA LEU A 147 -6.71 9.82 1.32
C LEU A 147 -8.14 9.50 1.78
N TYR A 148 -9.10 10.37 1.48
CA TYR A 148 -10.52 10.21 1.82
C TYR A 148 -11.37 9.65 0.66
N GLN A 149 -10.72 8.98 -0.31
CA GLN A 149 -11.37 8.28 -1.43
C GLN A 149 -12.31 9.17 -2.26
N GLN A 150 -11.92 10.43 -2.49
CA GLN A 150 -12.65 11.40 -3.32
C GLN A 150 -11.81 11.82 -4.55
N PRO A 151 -11.47 10.87 -5.44
CA PRO A 151 -10.56 11.13 -6.56
C PRO A 151 -11.10 12.18 -7.54
N GLU A 152 -12.42 12.34 -7.67
CA GLU A 152 -13.04 13.35 -8.52
C GLU A 152 -12.76 14.79 -8.04
N LEU A 153 -12.60 14.99 -6.73
CA LEU A 153 -12.21 16.29 -6.17
C LEU A 153 -10.70 16.54 -6.28
N ALA A 154 -9.89 15.48 -6.28
CA ALA A 154 -8.44 15.57 -6.43
C ALA A 154 -8.03 15.93 -7.87
N GLU A 155 -8.72 15.36 -8.87
CA GLU A 155 -8.39 15.49 -10.29
C GLU A 155 -8.07 16.92 -10.77
N PRO A 156 -8.91 17.94 -10.54
CA PRO A 156 -8.62 19.29 -11.04
C PRO A 156 -7.33 19.88 -10.46
N TRP A 157 -7.01 19.56 -9.20
CA TRP A 157 -5.79 20.03 -8.54
C TRP A 157 -4.56 19.29 -9.05
N LEU A 158 -4.66 17.97 -9.21
CA LEU A 158 -3.61 17.17 -9.84
C LEU A 158 -3.30 17.64 -11.27
N ALA A 159 -4.34 18.03 -12.04
CA ALA A 159 -4.15 18.54 -13.39
C ALA A 159 -3.37 19.88 -13.43
N ILE A 160 -3.48 20.70 -12.39
CA ILE A 160 -2.72 21.96 -12.26
C ILE A 160 -1.25 21.66 -11.91
N THR A 161 -1.00 20.70 -11.02
CA THR A 161 0.33 20.47 -10.44
C THR A 161 1.17 19.45 -11.22
N ALA A 162 0.56 18.56 -12.00
CA ALA A 162 1.21 17.43 -12.69
C ALA A 162 2.31 17.83 -13.70
N GLU A 163 2.34 19.06 -14.20
CA GLU A 163 3.42 19.51 -15.11
C GLU A 163 4.73 19.82 -14.37
N GLN A 164 4.68 19.99 -13.05
CA GLN A 164 5.83 20.42 -12.23
C GLN A 164 6.12 19.46 -11.07
N ASP A 165 5.12 18.73 -10.59
CA ASP A 165 5.26 17.76 -9.50
C ASP A 165 5.13 16.31 -10.01
N PRO A 166 6.21 15.50 -9.96
CA PRO A 166 6.19 14.10 -10.36
C PRO A 166 5.16 13.26 -9.60
N GLN A 167 4.94 13.54 -8.31
CA GLN A 167 3.98 12.80 -7.49
C GLN A 167 2.54 13.04 -7.96
N SER A 168 2.18 14.30 -8.19
CA SER A 168 0.89 14.69 -8.78
C SER A 168 0.70 14.07 -10.17
N ALA A 169 1.75 14.08 -11.01
CA ALA A 169 1.71 13.45 -12.33
C ALA A 169 1.44 11.94 -12.22
N PHE A 170 2.12 11.25 -11.30
CA PHE A 170 1.92 9.83 -11.04
C PHE A 170 0.50 9.50 -10.57
N GLN A 171 -0.05 10.29 -9.65
CA GLN A 171 -1.42 10.13 -9.17
C GLN A 171 -2.45 10.39 -10.29
N LEU A 172 -2.26 11.46 -11.06
CA LEU A 172 -3.11 11.77 -12.21
C LEU A 172 -3.04 10.67 -13.27
N ALA A 173 -1.87 10.07 -13.48
CA ALA A 173 -1.67 8.98 -14.43
C ALA A 173 -2.55 7.76 -14.09
N TYR A 174 -2.61 7.37 -12.81
CA TYR A 174 -3.51 6.30 -12.36
C TYR A 174 -4.98 6.64 -12.60
N PHE A 175 -5.37 7.88 -12.34
CA PHE A 175 -6.74 8.33 -12.58
C PHE A 175 -7.10 8.29 -14.07
N ARG A 176 -6.24 8.81 -14.95
CA ARG A 176 -6.41 8.73 -16.42
C ARG A 176 -6.43 7.29 -16.91
N TRP A 177 -5.62 6.42 -16.32
CA TRP A 177 -5.62 4.99 -16.63
C TRP A 177 -6.97 4.34 -16.32
N GLN A 178 -7.56 4.64 -15.16
CA GLN A 178 -8.87 4.11 -14.76
C GLN A 178 -10.00 4.61 -15.66
N GLN A 179 -9.91 5.86 -16.15
CA GLN A 179 -10.85 6.43 -17.12
C GLN A 179 -10.70 5.88 -18.54
N GLY A 180 -9.65 5.10 -18.81
CA GLY A 180 -9.37 4.51 -20.12
C GLY A 180 -8.52 5.37 -21.05
N ASP A 181 -8.10 6.57 -20.62
CA ASP A 181 -7.13 7.39 -21.36
C ASP A 181 -5.71 6.88 -21.11
N LYS A 182 -5.41 5.72 -21.70
CA LYS A 182 -4.12 5.04 -21.58
C LYS A 182 -2.97 5.84 -22.20
N ALA A 183 -3.25 6.72 -23.16
CA ALA A 183 -2.23 7.51 -23.82
C ALA A 183 -1.74 8.63 -22.89
N GLN A 184 -2.67 9.41 -22.34
CA GLN A 184 -2.33 10.45 -21.37
C GLN A 184 -1.73 9.86 -20.10
N ALA A 185 -2.29 8.76 -19.59
CA ALA A 185 -1.73 8.05 -18.43
C ALA A 185 -0.26 7.67 -18.64
N LYS A 186 0.07 7.07 -19.80
CA LYS A 186 1.46 6.71 -20.12
C LYS A 186 2.38 7.93 -20.19
N ALA A 187 1.93 9.03 -20.78
CA ALA A 187 2.73 10.26 -20.84
C ALA A 187 3.04 10.82 -19.43
N LEU A 188 2.04 10.82 -18.54
CA LEU A 188 2.21 11.25 -17.16
C LEU A 188 3.12 10.31 -16.35
N PHE A 189 2.99 8.99 -16.53
CA PHE A 189 3.93 8.03 -15.92
C PHE A 189 5.36 8.25 -16.43
N SER A 190 5.55 8.51 -17.74
CA SER A 190 6.87 8.84 -18.30
C SER A 190 7.45 10.11 -17.71
N PHE A 191 6.68 11.18 -17.65
CA PHE A 191 7.12 12.43 -17.03
C PHE A 191 7.57 12.20 -15.58
N ALA A 192 6.77 11.51 -14.77
CA ALA A 192 7.13 11.22 -13.38
C ALA A 192 8.41 10.37 -13.29
N ALA A 193 8.54 9.33 -14.13
CA ALA A 193 9.71 8.46 -14.15
C ALA A 193 11.00 9.18 -14.62
N GLU A 194 10.89 10.12 -15.56
CA GLU A 194 12.00 10.97 -16.02
C GLU A 194 12.49 11.94 -14.95
N HIS A 195 11.67 12.21 -13.93
CA HIS A 195 11.99 13.02 -12.76
C HIS A 195 12.20 12.15 -11.50
N ASP A 196 12.84 10.98 -11.68
CA ASP A 196 13.29 10.08 -10.61
C ASP A 196 12.17 9.48 -9.71
N HIS A 197 10.91 9.48 -10.16
CA HIS A 197 9.83 8.79 -9.44
C HIS A 197 9.90 7.27 -9.67
N GLU A 198 10.36 6.52 -8.66
CA GLU A 198 10.63 5.08 -8.77
C GLU A 198 9.38 4.25 -9.08
N GLU A 199 8.25 4.54 -8.44
CA GLU A 199 6.99 3.84 -8.66
C GLU A 199 6.48 4.02 -10.09
N ALA A 200 6.61 5.23 -10.65
CA ALA A 200 6.25 5.51 -12.04
C ALA A 200 7.11 4.69 -13.02
N ALA A 201 8.43 4.63 -12.78
CA ALA A 201 9.34 3.79 -13.56
C ALA A 201 8.97 2.29 -13.45
N GLY A 202 8.57 1.85 -12.25
CA GLY A 202 8.05 0.51 -11.99
C GLY A 202 6.78 0.21 -12.81
N VAL A 203 5.82 1.13 -12.83
CA VAL A 203 4.61 1.02 -13.65
C VAL A 203 4.94 0.89 -15.13
N LEU A 204 5.81 1.74 -15.67
CA LEU A 204 6.21 1.65 -17.08
C LEU A 204 6.89 0.32 -17.42
N SER A 205 7.75 -0.19 -16.52
CA SER A 205 8.36 -1.52 -16.68
C SER A 205 7.31 -2.63 -16.76
N VAL A 206 6.22 -2.53 -15.99
CA VAL A 206 5.10 -3.48 -16.00
C VAL A 206 4.28 -3.33 -17.28
N LEU A 207 3.94 -2.11 -17.68
CA LEU A 207 3.20 -1.82 -18.91
C LEU A 207 3.91 -2.30 -20.19
N ASN A 208 5.24 -2.41 -20.16
CA ASN A 208 6.04 -2.94 -21.26
C ASN A 208 6.12 -4.47 -21.29
N ARG A 209 5.76 -5.16 -20.20
CA ARG A 209 5.89 -6.62 -20.06
C ARG A 209 4.58 -7.37 -20.03
N TYR A 210 3.52 -6.72 -19.57
CA TYR A 210 2.22 -7.33 -19.37
C TYR A 210 1.15 -6.57 -20.15
N GLU A 211 0.26 -7.33 -20.76
CA GLU A 211 -0.93 -6.82 -21.43
C GLU A 211 -2.17 -7.44 -20.82
N GLN A 212 -3.28 -6.69 -20.84
CA GLN A 212 -4.57 -7.20 -20.38
C GLN A 212 -5.06 -8.32 -21.32
N THR A 213 -5.43 -9.46 -20.73
CA THR A 213 -5.90 -10.64 -21.46
C THR A 213 -7.23 -11.15 -20.92
N SER A 214 -7.96 -11.91 -21.74
CA SER A 214 -9.15 -12.63 -21.28
C SER A 214 -8.74 -13.96 -20.64
N VAL A 215 -9.63 -14.56 -19.84
CA VAL A 215 -9.34 -15.88 -19.24
C VAL A 215 -9.17 -16.97 -20.33
N ALA A 216 -9.94 -16.88 -21.41
CA ALA A 216 -9.84 -17.82 -22.54
C ALA A 216 -8.50 -17.69 -23.27
N ASP A 217 -8.07 -16.46 -23.55
CA ASP A 217 -6.79 -16.21 -24.22
C ASP A 217 -5.61 -16.61 -23.32
N MET A 218 -5.68 -16.30 -22.02
CA MET A 218 -4.69 -16.71 -21.02
C MET A 218 -4.44 -18.22 -21.04
N ALA A 219 -5.48 -19.05 -21.14
CA ALA A 219 -5.33 -20.51 -21.17
C ALA A 219 -4.42 -20.98 -22.33
N SER A 220 -4.49 -20.30 -23.48
CA SER A 220 -3.68 -20.59 -24.66
C SER A 220 -2.27 -19.97 -24.60
N GLN A 221 -2.16 -18.74 -24.09
CA GLN A 221 -0.92 -17.97 -24.05
C GLN A 221 0.03 -18.41 -22.93
N LEU A 222 -0.52 -18.83 -21.79
CA LEU A 222 0.26 -19.16 -20.61
C LEU A 222 1.32 -20.22 -20.89
N ARG A 223 1.01 -21.22 -21.73
CA ARG A 223 1.91 -22.34 -22.03
C ARG A 223 3.32 -21.92 -22.46
N SER A 224 3.46 -20.84 -23.23
CA SER A 224 4.75 -20.37 -23.74
C SER A 224 5.53 -19.53 -22.72
N SER A 225 4.88 -19.04 -21.67
CA SER A 225 5.50 -18.20 -20.62
C SER A 225 5.81 -18.95 -19.32
N LEU A 226 5.38 -20.21 -19.20
CA LEU A 226 5.68 -21.04 -18.05
C LEU A 226 7.19 -21.28 -17.90
N PRO A 227 7.72 -21.33 -16.66
CA PRO A 227 9.11 -21.67 -16.39
C PRO A 227 9.51 -23.01 -17.03
N GLN A 228 10.76 -23.14 -17.49
CA GLN A 228 11.25 -24.38 -18.11
C GLN A 228 11.05 -25.62 -17.22
N GLN A 229 11.21 -25.46 -15.91
CA GLN A 229 11.05 -26.53 -14.93
C GLN A 229 9.60 -26.85 -14.58
N TRP A 230 8.60 -26.18 -15.17
CA TRP A 230 7.19 -26.28 -14.79
C TRP A 230 6.63 -27.70 -14.79
N GLN A 231 7.06 -28.54 -15.74
CA GLN A 231 6.63 -29.94 -15.82
C GLN A 231 7.61 -30.92 -15.17
N SER A 232 8.64 -30.42 -14.48
CA SER A 232 9.62 -31.25 -13.80
C SER A 232 9.22 -31.56 -12.37
N GLU A 233 9.81 -32.62 -11.81
CA GLU A 233 9.66 -33.00 -10.41
C GLU A 233 10.24 -31.95 -9.43
N GLN A 234 11.03 -30.99 -9.91
CA GLN A 234 11.51 -29.84 -9.12
C GLN A 234 10.42 -28.77 -8.95
N CYS A 235 9.27 -28.92 -9.61
CA CYS A 235 8.17 -27.99 -9.61
C CYS A 235 6.90 -28.63 -9.06
N ARG A 236 6.93 -28.97 -7.77
CA ARG A 236 5.83 -29.64 -7.08
C ARG A 236 4.67 -28.70 -6.79
N GLN A 237 4.98 -27.45 -6.46
CA GLN A 237 3.99 -26.40 -6.25
C GLN A 237 4.07 -25.38 -7.38
N LYS A 238 3.04 -25.39 -8.21
CA LYS A 238 2.86 -24.59 -9.43
C LYS A 238 1.91 -23.44 -9.16
N ILE A 239 2.45 -22.23 -9.00
CA ILE A 239 1.72 -21.03 -8.57
C ILE A 239 1.50 -20.08 -9.74
N LEU A 240 0.27 -19.61 -9.92
CA LEU A 240 -0.10 -18.62 -10.91
C LEU A 240 -0.61 -17.33 -10.25
N PRO A 241 0.15 -16.21 -10.30
CA PRO A 241 -0.35 -14.90 -9.89
C PRO A 241 -1.32 -14.33 -10.94
N VAL A 242 -2.45 -13.79 -10.48
CA VAL A 242 -3.45 -13.12 -11.32
C VAL A 242 -3.81 -11.76 -10.72
N ALA A 243 -3.99 -10.76 -11.59
CA ALA A 243 -4.31 -9.39 -11.22
C ALA A 243 -5.43 -8.84 -12.12
N LEU A 244 -6.30 -7.98 -11.55
CA LEU A 244 -7.48 -7.43 -12.25
C LEU A 244 -7.34 -5.95 -12.64
N GLY A 245 -6.28 -5.28 -12.21
CA GLY A 245 -6.02 -3.87 -12.45
C GLY A 245 -4.53 -3.55 -12.52
N LEU A 246 -4.21 -2.27 -12.76
CA LEU A 246 -2.83 -1.83 -12.97
C LEU A 246 -2.00 -1.94 -11.68
N ALA A 247 -2.52 -1.45 -10.56
CA ALA A 247 -1.83 -1.50 -9.27
C ALA A 247 -1.59 -2.95 -8.83
N GLU A 248 -2.58 -3.82 -9.06
CA GLU A 248 -2.53 -5.24 -8.75
C GLU A 248 -1.46 -5.98 -9.57
N VAL A 249 -1.35 -5.71 -10.88
CA VAL A 249 -0.31 -6.37 -11.70
C VAL A 249 1.08 -5.84 -11.36
N VAL A 250 1.20 -4.56 -10.99
CA VAL A 250 2.46 -3.98 -10.50
C VAL A 250 2.91 -4.69 -9.22
N GLN A 251 1.99 -4.91 -8.27
CA GLN A 251 2.30 -5.63 -7.04
C GLN A 251 2.59 -7.11 -7.28
N ALA A 252 1.83 -7.76 -8.17
CA ALA A 252 2.08 -9.15 -8.56
C ALA A 252 3.48 -9.33 -9.17
N ASP A 253 3.91 -8.41 -10.03
CA ASP A 253 5.25 -8.42 -10.61
C ASP A 253 6.34 -8.21 -9.55
N ARG A 254 6.14 -7.28 -8.62
CA ARG A 254 7.08 -7.05 -7.52
C ARG A 254 7.28 -8.32 -6.70
N ILE A 255 6.20 -8.98 -6.29
CA ILE A 255 6.22 -10.25 -5.56
C ILE A 255 6.92 -11.35 -6.39
N TYR A 256 6.58 -11.47 -7.67
CA TYR A 256 7.18 -12.44 -8.57
C TYR A 256 8.70 -12.28 -8.67
N ARG A 257 9.18 -11.06 -8.88
CA ARG A 257 10.62 -10.75 -8.95
C ARG A 257 11.33 -11.03 -7.63
N GLN A 258 10.74 -10.61 -6.50
CA GLN A 258 11.29 -10.84 -5.17
C GLN A 258 11.35 -12.33 -4.82
N PHE A 259 10.36 -13.12 -5.22
CA PHE A 259 10.36 -14.57 -5.06
C PHE A 259 11.58 -15.23 -5.70
N TYR A 260 11.90 -14.89 -6.96
CA TYR A 260 13.08 -15.45 -7.63
C TYR A 260 14.42 -14.90 -7.13
N GLN A 261 14.40 -13.76 -6.43
CA GLN A 261 15.59 -13.18 -5.78
C GLN A 261 15.81 -13.72 -4.35
N ASP A 262 14.78 -14.29 -3.73
CA ASP A 262 14.86 -14.80 -2.36
C ASP A 262 15.62 -16.12 -2.27
N ARG A 263 16.89 -16.02 -1.85
CA ARG A 263 17.78 -17.18 -1.68
C ARG A 263 17.28 -18.18 -0.64
N ARG A 264 16.45 -17.77 0.33
CA ARG A 264 15.93 -18.65 1.39
C ARG A 264 14.99 -19.71 0.83
N LEU A 265 14.21 -19.35 -0.19
CA LEU A 265 13.19 -20.22 -0.78
C LEU A 265 13.69 -20.94 -2.04
N LYS A 266 14.90 -20.63 -2.52
CA LYS A 266 15.46 -21.17 -3.78
C LYS A 266 15.53 -22.70 -3.83
N SER A 267 15.70 -23.37 -2.69
CA SER A 267 15.75 -24.83 -2.63
C SER A 267 14.36 -25.49 -2.59
N LEU A 268 13.30 -24.71 -2.39
CA LEU A 268 11.94 -25.23 -2.33
C LEU A 268 11.44 -25.60 -3.72
N ALA A 269 10.75 -26.73 -3.82
CA ALA A 269 10.13 -27.21 -5.08
C ALA A 269 8.88 -26.41 -5.49
N ILE A 270 9.01 -25.08 -5.51
CA ILE A 270 7.96 -24.11 -5.83
C ILE A 270 8.35 -23.38 -7.13
N CYS A 271 7.44 -23.32 -8.08
CA CYS A 271 7.57 -22.46 -9.25
C CYS A 271 6.43 -21.46 -9.30
N MET A 272 6.79 -20.25 -9.68
CA MET A 272 5.82 -19.20 -9.94
C MET A 272 5.83 -18.88 -11.43
N ALA A 273 4.66 -18.93 -12.06
CA ALA A 273 4.48 -18.43 -13.41
C ALA A 273 4.52 -16.89 -13.42
N PRO A 274 4.86 -16.25 -14.54
CA PRO A 274 4.72 -14.80 -14.68
C PRO A 274 3.28 -14.36 -14.39
N PRO A 275 3.08 -13.21 -13.72
CA PRO A 275 1.74 -12.68 -13.45
C PRO A 275 0.88 -12.55 -14.71
N GLN A 276 -0.41 -12.86 -14.57
CA GLN A 276 -1.38 -12.68 -15.64
C GLN A 276 -2.29 -11.50 -15.33
N TRP A 277 -2.31 -10.53 -16.24
CA TRP A 277 -3.16 -9.35 -16.12
C TRP A 277 -4.50 -9.61 -16.81
N LEU A 278 -5.50 -9.93 -16.02
CA LEU A 278 -6.84 -10.17 -16.51
C LEU A 278 -7.61 -8.86 -16.64
N LYS A 279 -8.63 -8.86 -17.50
CA LYS A 279 -9.64 -7.78 -17.53
C LYS A 279 -10.32 -7.65 -16.17
N LYS A 280 -10.74 -6.42 -15.82
CA LYS A 280 -11.30 -6.09 -14.50
C LYS A 280 -12.51 -6.94 -14.11
N ASP A 281 -13.32 -7.33 -15.09
CA ASP A 281 -14.55 -8.12 -14.96
C ASP A 281 -14.32 -9.63 -15.05
N ALA A 282 -13.07 -10.09 -15.21
CA ALA A 282 -12.76 -11.52 -15.37
C ALA A 282 -13.11 -12.34 -14.12
N LEU A 283 -13.02 -11.74 -12.93
CA LEU A 283 -13.34 -12.37 -11.64
C LEU A 283 -14.16 -11.38 -10.80
N THR A 284 -15.08 -11.91 -10.00
CA THR A 284 -15.81 -11.11 -9.00
C THR A 284 -15.15 -11.29 -7.63
N CYS A 285 -14.61 -10.20 -7.08
CA CYS A 285 -13.92 -10.17 -5.79
C CYS A 285 -14.65 -9.26 -4.77
N ASP A 286 -14.51 -9.56 -3.49
CA ASP A 286 -15.06 -8.77 -2.37
C ASP A 286 -14.10 -8.82 -1.18
N ALA A 287 -13.79 -7.65 -0.58
CA ALA A 287 -12.96 -7.52 0.61
C ALA A 287 -13.59 -8.15 1.87
N ASN A 288 -14.91 -8.35 1.87
CA ASN A 288 -15.68 -9.08 2.86
C ASN A 288 -16.39 -10.28 2.22
N TRP A 289 -15.62 -11.13 1.54
CA TRP A 289 -16.13 -12.26 0.79
C TRP A 289 -17.08 -13.13 1.63
N ARG A 290 -18.36 -13.08 1.25
CA ARG A 290 -19.45 -13.85 1.90
C ARG A 290 -19.57 -13.57 3.41
N GLY A 291 -19.26 -12.35 3.85
CA GLY A 291 -19.41 -11.94 5.24
C GLY A 291 -18.36 -12.47 6.20
N GLN A 292 -17.22 -12.97 5.68
CA GLN A 292 -16.15 -13.58 6.50
C GLN A 292 -15.11 -12.57 7.02
N GLY A 293 -15.22 -11.30 6.64
CA GLY A 293 -14.28 -10.23 7.01
C GLY A 293 -12.91 -10.40 6.37
N ARG A 294 -12.82 -11.07 5.22
CA ARG A 294 -11.58 -11.37 4.49
C ARG A 294 -11.82 -11.30 2.98
N LEU A 295 -10.76 -11.00 2.24
CA LEU A 295 -10.78 -10.93 0.78
C LEU A 295 -11.10 -12.29 0.16
N GLY A 296 -11.80 -12.30 -0.97
CA GLY A 296 -12.01 -13.51 -1.74
C GLY A 296 -12.65 -13.22 -3.08
N CYS A 297 -12.55 -14.18 -4.00
CA CYS A 297 -13.07 -14.05 -5.35
C CYS A 297 -13.72 -15.35 -5.84
N ASP A 298 -14.63 -15.21 -6.82
CA ASP A 298 -15.12 -16.35 -7.59
C ASP A 298 -14.07 -16.81 -8.61
N ILE A 299 -13.42 -17.93 -8.33
CA ILE A 299 -12.36 -18.48 -9.18
C ILE A 299 -12.85 -19.46 -10.25
N ARG A 300 -14.15 -19.77 -10.31
CA ARG A 300 -14.71 -20.71 -11.29
C ARG A 300 -14.33 -20.40 -12.75
N PRO A 301 -14.24 -19.13 -13.19
CA PRO A 301 -13.78 -18.82 -14.55
C PRO A 301 -12.39 -19.39 -14.88
N LEU A 302 -11.53 -19.61 -13.88
CA LEU A 302 -10.17 -20.10 -14.07
C LEU A 302 -10.07 -21.64 -14.17
N ALA A 303 -11.19 -22.37 -14.04
CA ALA A 303 -11.19 -23.84 -13.98
C ALA A 303 -10.48 -24.51 -15.17
N ASP A 304 -10.75 -24.05 -16.39
CA ASP A 304 -10.16 -24.62 -17.61
C ASP A 304 -8.64 -24.39 -17.67
N VAL A 305 -8.18 -23.24 -17.17
CA VAL A 305 -6.75 -22.89 -17.11
C VAL A 305 -6.04 -23.82 -16.13
N VAL A 306 -6.65 -24.07 -14.97
CA VAL A 306 -6.14 -25.02 -13.97
C VAL A 306 -5.99 -26.41 -14.58
N ALA A 307 -7.02 -26.87 -15.30
CA ALA A 307 -6.99 -28.18 -15.93
C ALA A 307 -5.93 -28.27 -17.04
N ALA A 308 -5.82 -27.26 -17.89
CA ALA A 308 -4.94 -27.26 -19.06
C ALA A 308 -3.44 -27.14 -18.73
N GLN A 309 -3.09 -26.36 -17.70
CA GLN A 309 -1.70 -26.01 -17.40
C GLN A 309 -1.19 -26.63 -16.09
N ASP A 310 -1.98 -27.50 -15.47
CA ASP A 310 -1.68 -28.16 -14.21
C ASP A 310 -1.34 -27.16 -13.09
N ILE A 311 -2.15 -26.11 -12.96
CA ILE A 311 -1.98 -25.12 -11.91
C ILE A 311 -2.37 -25.75 -10.57
N SER A 312 -1.49 -25.68 -9.58
CA SER A 312 -1.81 -26.20 -8.24
C SER A 312 -2.33 -25.11 -7.31
N HIS A 313 -1.87 -23.87 -7.46
CA HIS A 313 -2.19 -22.76 -6.57
C HIS A 313 -2.31 -21.43 -7.32
N PHE A 314 -3.12 -20.51 -6.80
CA PHE A 314 -3.22 -19.14 -7.28
C PHE A 314 -2.77 -18.13 -6.22
N VAL A 315 -2.29 -16.99 -6.71
CA VAL A 315 -2.20 -15.76 -5.92
C VAL A 315 -3.06 -14.72 -6.64
N VAL A 316 -4.14 -14.29 -6.02
CA VAL A 316 -5.08 -13.31 -6.58
C VAL A 316 -4.81 -11.97 -5.92
N LEU A 317 -4.43 -10.97 -6.72
CA LEU A 317 -4.19 -9.60 -6.27
C LEU A 317 -5.48 -8.78 -6.47
N ALA A 318 -5.89 -8.10 -5.41
CA ALA A 318 -7.04 -7.19 -5.41
C ALA A 318 -6.65 -5.79 -4.90
N GLU A 319 -7.55 -4.82 -5.06
CA GLU A 319 -7.32 -3.44 -4.66
C GLU A 319 -7.20 -3.27 -3.14
N SER A 320 -8.03 -3.97 -2.36
CA SER A 320 -8.00 -3.91 -0.89
C SER A 320 -8.58 -5.16 -0.26
N GLY A 321 -8.10 -5.49 0.94
CA GLY A 321 -8.71 -6.52 1.79
C GLY A 321 -7.68 -7.27 2.61
N LYS A 322 -8.12 -8.00 3.62
CA LYS A 322 -7.18 -8.76 4.46
C LYS A 322 -6.66 -9.99 3.73
N ALA A 323 -5.33 -10.08 3.63
CA ALA A 323 -4.61 -11.24 3.15
C ALA A 323 -5.16 -12.54 3.75
N ASN A 324 -5.29 -13.57 2.92
CA ASN A 324 -5.64 -14.90 3.39
C ASN A 324 -5.34 -16.00 2.38
N VAL A 325 -5.29 -17.23 2.89
CA VAL A 325 -5.25 -18.46 2.11
C VAL A 325 -6.52 -19.29 2.31
N ASN A 326 -7.07 -19.77 1.20
CA ASN A 326 -8.17 -20.72 1.17
C ASN A 326 -7.97 -21.76 0.06
N ASN A 327 -7.65 -23.00 0.46
CA ASN A 327 -7.59 -24.18 -0.41
C ASN A 327 -6.85 -23.92 -1.72
N GLY A 328 -5.55 -23.60 -1.63
CA GLY A 328 -4.71 -23.38 -2.79
C GLY A 328 -4.87 -22.02 -3.47
N VAL A 329 -5.70 -21.13 -2.95
CA VAL A 329 -5.79 -19.74 -3.40
C VAL A 329 -5.33 -18.83 -2.28
N MET A 330 -4.31 -18.03 -2.56
CA MET A 330 -3.90 -16.90 -1.74
C MET A 330 -4.53 -15.64 -2.31
N TYR A 331 -5.05 -14.79 -1.45
CA TYR A 331 -5.55 -13.47 -1.79
C TYR A 331 -4.67 -12.44 -1.09
N LEU A 332 -4.18 -11.47 -1.85
CA LEU A 332 -3.37 -10.36 -1.38
C LEU A 332 -3.95 -9.05 -1.92
N ASP A 333 -3.72 -7.94 -1.23
CA ASP A 333 -3.99 -6.62 -1.75
C ASP A 333 -2.73 -5.88 -2.23
N VAL A 334 -2.91 -4.69 -2.81
CA VAL A 334 -1.79 -3.88 -3.33
C VAL A 334 -0.85 -3.35 -2.24
N GLY A 335 -1.30 -3.34 -0.98
CA GLY A 335 -0.53 -2.92 0.20
C GLY A 335 0.24 -4.06 0.88
N ASP A 336 -0.14 -5.32 0.63
CA ASP A 336 0.51 -6.49 1.22
C ASP A 336 1.97 -6.62 0.76
N THR A 337 2.88 -6.69 1.74
CA THR A 337 4.32 -6.77 1.48
C THR A 337 4.77 -8.18 1.09
N TYR A 338 6.00 -8.30 0.57
CA TYR A 338 6.59 -9.61 0.28
C TYR A 338 6.70 -10.53 1.51
N SER A 339 6.89 -9.97 2.71
CA SER A 339 6.87 -10.75 3.94
C SER A 339 5.49 -11.36 4.22
N VAL A 340 4.40 -10.63 3.92
CA VAL A 340 3.04 -11.17 3.99
C VAL A 340 2.86 -12.29 2.96
N PHE A 341 3.32 -12.10 1.72
CA PHE A 341 3.30 -13.17 0.72
C PHE A 341 4.00 -14.45 1.21
N VAL A 342 5.20 -14.36 1.78
CA VAL A 342 5.95 -15.52 2.29
C VAL A 342 5.24 -16.17 3.48
N HIS A 343 4.61 -15.37 4.35
CA HIS A 343 3.77 -15.85 5.45
C HIS A 343 2.62 -16.70 4.92
N GLU A 344 1.82 -16.14 4.02
CA GLU A 344 0.69 -16.83 3.41
C GLU A 344 1.14 -18.06 2.61
N LEU A 345 2.29 -18.01 1.94
CA LEU A 345 2.83 -19.11 1.16
C LEU A 345 3.05 -20.37 2.02
N ALA A 346 3.43 -20.20 3.29
CA ALA A 346 3.63 -21.32 4.22
C ALA A 346 2.32 -22.04 4.55
N HIS A 347 1.19 -21.34 4.55
CA HIS A 347 -0.11 -21.94 4.79
C HIS A 347 -0.52 -22.93 3.69
N PHE A 348 0.00 -22.80 2.46
CA PHE A 348 -0.26 -23.77 1.40
C PHE A 348 0.24 -25.18 1.73
N VAL A 349 1.33 -25.31 2.49
CA VAL A 349 1.85 -26.62 2.93
C VAL A 349 1.43 -27.00 4.36
N GLY A 350 0.51 -26.21 4.93
CA GLY A 350 -0.18 -26.50 6.18
C GLY A 350 0.44 -25.93 7.45
N PHE A 351 1.46 -25.06 7.35
CA PHE A 351 1.91 -24.30 8.52
C PHE A 351 0.75 -23.49 9.11
N VAL A 352 0.77 -23.30 10.43
CA VAL A 352 -0.26 -22.56 11.17
C VAL A 352 0.39 -21.41 11.92
N ASP A 353 -0.34 -20.30 12.03
CA ASP A 353 0.08 -19.12 12.78
C ASP A 353 0.52 -19.44 14.21
N GLU A 354 1.56 -18.74 14.66
CA GLU A 354 2.10 -18.85 16.01
C GLU A 354 1.52 -17.79 16.97
N TYR A 355 0.77 -16.83 16.43
CA TYR A 355 -0.02 -15.85 17.19
C TYR A 355 -1.43 -16.41 17.54
N PRO A 356 -2.14 -15.82 18.52
CA PRO A 356 -3.46 -16.32 18.93
C PRO A 356 -4.48 -16.38 17.79
N LEU A 357 -4.91 -17.60 17.45
CA LEU A 357 -5.99 -17.82 16.48
C LEU A 357 -7.36 -17.49 17.08
N THR A 358 -8.34 -17.23 16.22
CA THR A 358 -9.75 -17.17 16.65
C THR A 358 -10.17 -18.51 17.26
N ALA A 359 -11.12 -18.50 18.19
CA ALA A 359 -11.52 -19.72 18.90
C ALA A 359 -12.02 -20.83 17.96
N GLY A 360 -12.66 -20.47 16.83
CA GLY A 360 -13.08 -21.43 15.81
C GLY A 360 -11.90 -22.12 15.10
N LEU A 361 -10.95 -21.34 14.59
CA LEU A 361 -9.75 -21.87 13.93
C LEU A 361 -8.86 -22.65 14.90
N ALA A 362 -8.71 -22.16 16.13
CA ALA A 362 -7.97 -22.88 17.16
C ALA A 362 -8.59 -24.26 17.44
N ARG A 363 -9.92 -24.37 17.54
CA ARG A 363 -10.59 -25.68 17.71
C ARG A 363 -10.30 -26.61 16.54
N GLU A 364 -10.27 -26.11 15.31
CA GLU A 364 -9.97 -26.93 14.14
C GLU A 364 -8.52 -27.43 14.15
N TYR A 365 -7.55 -26.52 14.24
CA TYR A 365 -6.14 -26.86 14.08
C TYR A 365 -5.53 -27.53 15.32
N CYS A 366 -5.85 -27.03 16.52
CA CYS A 366 -5.26 -27.51 17.76
C CYS A 366 -5.85 -28.86 18.22
N SER A 367 -7.11 -29.16 17.87
CA SER A 367 -7.73 -30.45 18.20
C SER A 367 -7.31 -31.55 17.22
N ARG A 368 -7.22 -31.23 15.91
CA ARG A 368 -6.77 -32.18 14.89
C ARG A 368 -5.28 -32.48 14.97
N LYS A 369 -4.49 -31.54 15.52
CA LYS A 369 -3.04 -31.66 15.71
C LYS A 369 -2.27 -31.93 14.41
N THR A 370 -2.71 -31.31 13.31
CA THR A 370 -2.16 -31.53 11.95
C THR A 370 -1.13 -30.49 11.53
N ALA A 371 -0.90 -29.44 12.34
CA ALA A 371 0.05 -28.37 12.01
C ALA A 371 1.49 -28.91 12.08
N PRO A 372 2.32 -28.78 11.03
CA PRO A 372 3.65 -29.36 10.98
C PRO A 372 4.68 -28.57 11.81
N ASN A 373 4.35 -27.35 12.23
CA ASN A 373 5.18 -26.47 13.06
C ASN A 373 4.80 -26.43 14.54
N LEU A 374 3.80 -27.22 14.95
CA LEU A 374 3.30 -27.21 16.32
C LEU A 374 3.23 -28.62 16.90
N VAL A 375 3.47 -28.70 18.20
CA VAL A 375 3.09 -29.83 19.05
C VAL A 375 2.28 -29.32 20.23
N PHE A 376 1.49 -30.21 20.82
CA PHE A 376 0.55 -29.90 21.89
C PHE A 376 0.85 -30.78 23.09
N LEU A 377 0.58 -30.29 24.30
CA LEU A 377 0.68 -31.13 25.48
C LEU A 377 -0.42 -32.21 25.44
N GLY A 378 -0.02 -33.49 25.42
CA GLY A 378 -0.93 -34.63 25.56
C GLY A 378 -0.94 -35.17 26.99
N GLU A 379 -1.63 -36.29 27.20
CA GLU A 379 -1.82 -36.89 28.54
C GLU A 379 -0.51 -37.40 29.15
N ILE A 380 0.37 -37.97 28.32
CA ILE A 380 1.64 -38.58 28.75
C ILE A 380 2.84 -37.80 28.22
N THR A 381 2.73 -37.27 26.99
CA THR A 381 3.81 -36.57 26.28
C THR A 381 3.21 -35.61 25.24
N TYR A 382 4.04 -34.98 24.42
CA TYR A 382 3.62 -34.11 23.33
C TYR A 382 2.93 -34.89 22.19
N ALA A 383 2.04 -34.24 21.48
CA ALA A 383 1.34 -34.80 20.32
C ALA A 383 1.26 -33.78 19.17
N PRO A 384 1.33 -34.22 17.89
CA PRO A 384 1.63 -35.59 17.48
C PRO A 384 3.14 -35.88 17.68
N LEU A 385 3.47 -37.09 18.15
CA LEU A 385 4.87 -37.51 18.31
C LEU A 385 5.62 -37.50 16.98
N GLU A 386 4.92 -37.81 15.89
CA GLU A 386 5.46 -37.79 14.53
C GLU A 386 6.12 -36.44 14.17
N ASN A 387 5.60 -35.32 14.68
CA ASN A 387 6.24 -34.02 14.45
C ASN A 387 7.60 -33.95 15.17
N ILE A 388 7.68 -34.43 16.41
CA ILE A 388 8.95 -34.47 17.16
C ILE A 388 9.96 -35.38 16.45
N ASP A 389 9.54 -36.58 16.06
CA ASP A 389 10.39 -37.55 15.35
C ASP A 389 10.94 -36.93 14.06
N LYS A 390 10.06 -36.28 13.27
CA LYS A 390 10.44 -35.56 12.05
C LYS A 390 11.42 -34.42 12.34
N TRP A 391 11.20 -33.64 13.39
CA TRP A 391 12.08 -32.51 13.72
C TRP A 391 13.46 -32.97 14.19
N GLN A 392 13.53 -34.04 14.99
CA GLN A 392 14.78 -34.62 15.47
C GLN A 392 15.58 -35.28 14.33
N ALA A 393 14.90 -35.89 13.36
CA ALA A 393 15.53 -36.49 12.18
C ALA A 393 16.22 -35.47 11.26
N ILE A 394 15.93 -34.17 11.40
CA ILE A 394 16.49 -33.09 10.58
C ILE A 394 17.82 -32.53 11.15
N GLU A 395 18.40 -33.19 12.17
CA GLU A 395 19.71 -32.87 12.79
C GLU A 395 19.82 -31.48 13.44
N PHE A 396 18.83 -31.11 14.27
CA PHE A 396 18.95 -29.98 15.20
C PHE A 396 18.50 -30.38 16.61
N PRO A 397 19.18 -29.95 17.69
CA PRO A 397 18.59 -30.06 19.02
C PRO A 397 17.32 -29.20 19.07
N VAL A 398 16.16 -29.87 19.09
CA VAL A 398 14.86 -29.20 19.07
C VAL A 398 14.56 -28.66 20.46
N GLN A 399 14.62 -27.34 20.62
CA GLN A 399 14.11 -26.68 21.81
C GLN A 399 12.64 -26.30 21.61
N LEU A 400 11.77 -26.87 22.44
CA LEU A 400 10.35 -26.55 22.44
C LEU A 400 10.10 -25.25 23.22
N THR A 401 9.49 -24.28 22.55
CA THR A 401 9.11 -22.99 23.14
C THR A 401 7.60 -22.82 23.05
N PRO A 402 6.93 -22.25 24.08
CA PRO A 402 5.49 -22.01 24.02
C PRO A 402 5.08 -21.15 22.80
N ALA A 403 4.10 -21.64 22.04
CA ALA A 403 3.44 -20.90 20.97
C ALA A 403 2.08 -20.39 21.44
N ARG A 404 1.63 -19.24 20.91
CA ARG A 404 0.38 -18.59 21.33
C ARG A 404 -0.83 -19.00 20.49
N THR A 405 -0.63 -19.84 19.47
CA THR A 405 -1.65 -20.34 18.53
C THR A 405 -2.99 -20.70 19.19
N CYS A 406 -2.95 -21.54 20.22
CA CYS A 406 -4.16 -22.12 20.83
C CYS A 406 -4.61 -21.41 22.13
N ARG A 407 -4.05 -20.22 22.41
CA ARG A 407 -4.31 -19.46 23.65
C ARG A 407 -5.80 -19.26 23.91
N ASN A 408 -6.58 -18.95 22.87
CA ASN A 408 -8.00 -18.62 23.00
C ASN A 408 -8.91 -19.82 23.35
N ILE A 409 -8.38 -21.05 23.31
CA ILE A 409 -9.07 -22.27 23.79
C ILE A 409 -8.36 -22.91 24.99
N ARG A 410 -7.38 -22.20 25.58
CA ARG A 410 -6.61 -22.62 26.77
C ARG A 410 -5.90 -23.98 26.59
N GLN A 411 -5.52 -24.32 25.36
CA GLN A 411 -4.71 -25.50 25.08
C GLN A 411 -3.24 -25.09 24.93
N PRO A 412 -2.30 -25.68 25.68
CA PRO A 412 -0.87 -25.43 25.48
C PRO A 412 -0.40 -25.95 24.11
N SER A 413 0.29 -25.10 23.37
CA SER A 413 0.96 -25.40 22.10
C SER A 413 2.41 -24.97 22.15
N TYR A 414 3.30 -25.67 21.45
CA TYR A 414 4.73 -25.43 21.41
C TYR A 414 5.24 -25.46 19.98
N LYS A 415 6.26 -24.66 19.71
CA LYS A 415 6.98 -24.57 18.44
C LYS A 415 8.45 -24.94 18.63
N PRO A 416 9.16 -25.40 17.59
CA PRO A 416 10.57 -25.78 17.69
C PRO A 416 11.53 -24.59 17.44
N SER A 417 11.16 -23.39 17.89
CA SER A 417 12.01 -22.19 17.79
C SER A 417 11.75 -21.27 18.98
N ASP A 418 12.82 -20.76 19.57
CA ASP A 418 12.83 -19.79 20.66
C ASP A 418 12.75 -18.33 20.18
N ARG A 419 12.93 -18.10 18.88
CA ARG A 419 12.86 -16.78 18.24
C ARG A 419 11.45 -16.49 17.73
N MET A 420 11.15 -15.19 17.59
CA MET A 420 9.98 -14.75 16.83
C MET A 420 10.18 -15.13 15.35
N THR A 421 9.28 -15.97 14.83
CA THR A 421 9.32 -16.45 13.46
C THR A 421 8.38 -15.63 12.57
N PHE A 422 8.51 -15.78 11.26
CA PHE A 422 7.58 -15.18 10.29
C PHE A 422 6.11 -15.64 10.45
N LEU A 423 5.85 -16.75 11.15
CA LEU A 423 4.48 -17.22 11.48
C LEU A 423 3.96 -16.63 12.79
N GLU A 424 4.82 -16.05 13.63
CA GLU A 424 4.40 -15.29 14.81
C GLU A 424 4.17 -13.81 14.48
N ASN A 425 5.00 -13.25 13.60
CA ASN A 425 4.86 -11.92 13.05
C ASN A 425 5.44 -11.94 11.62
N HIS A 426 4.64 -11.60 10.61
CA HIS A 426 5.07 -11.62 9.21
C HIS A 426 6.30 -10.72 8.96
N ASP A 427 6.46 -9.63 9.71
CA ASP A 427 7.62 -8.74 9.60
C ASP A 427 8.94 -9.33 10.12
N ALA A 428 8.88 -10.44 10.88
CA ALA A 428 10.05 -10.98 11.56
C ALA A 428 11.16 -11.47 10.61
N LYS A 429 10.90 -11.61 9.30
CA LYS A 429 11.78 -12.10 8.20
C LYS A 429 12.54 -13.42 8.46
N TYR A 430 12.58 -13.90 9.69
CA TYR A 430 13.31 -15.08 10.12
C TYR A 430 12.45 -16.33 9.88
N ILE A 431 12.96 -17.20 9.01
CA ILE A 431 12.44 -18.54 8.78
C ILE A 431 13.43 -19.51 9.42
N PRO A 432 13.02 -20.26 10.46
CA PRO A 432 13.86 -21.30 11.04
C PRO A 432 14.35 -22.29 9.96
N PRO A 433 15.63 -22.70 9.95
CA PRO A 433 16.12 -23.72 9.00
C PRO A 433 15.30 -25.01 9.05
N LEU A 434 14.88 -25.42 10.25
CA LEU A 434 13.95 -26.54 10.45
C LEU A 434 12.64 -26.36 9.68
N TYR A 435 12.08 -25.14 9.62
CA TYR A 435 10.85 -24.88 8.87
C TYR A 435 11.07 -25.02 7.36
N LEU A 436 12.22 -24.61 6.83
CA LEU A 436 12.56 -24.84 5.41
C LEU A 436 12.65 -26.34 5.08
N SER A 437 13.24 -27.14 5.97
CA SER A 437 13.31 -28.60 5.81
C SER A 437 11.93 -29.25 5.86
N ILE A 438 11.10 -28.87 6.82
CA ILE A 438 9.70 -29.32 6.91
C ILE A 438 8.94 -28.91 5.64
N TRP A 439 9.07 -27.66 5.21
CA TRP A 439 8.41 -27.15 4.02
C TRP A 439 8.77 -27.97 2.79
N GLN A 440 10.06 -28.26 2.58
CA GLN A 440 10.50 -29.11 1.48
C GLN A 440 9.93 -30.54 1.55
N GLN A 441 9.88 -31.15 2.74
CA GLN A 441 9.26 -32.46 2.92
C GLN A 441 7.77 -32.42 2.55
N ARG A 442 7.05 -31.38 2.97
CA ARG A 442 5.62 -31.20 2.68
C ARG A 442 5.35 -30.95 1.20
N LEU A 443 6.23 -30.24 0.50
CA LEU A 443 6.16 -30.09 -0.97
C LEU A 443 6.32 -31.44 -1.70
N ASN A 444 7.09 -32.36 -1.13
CA ASN A 444 7.32 -33.69 -1.69
C ASN A 444 6.23 -34.71 -1.34
N ASP A 445 5.21 -34.33 -0.56
CA ASP A 445 4.07 -35.16 -0.20
C ASP A 445 2.78 -34.57 -0.82
N PRO A 446 2.31 -35.11 -1.96
CA PRO A 446 1.09 -34.62 -2.60
C PRO A 446 -0.16 -34.70 -1.72
N SER A 447 -0.21 -35.65 -0.78
CA SER A 447 -1.40 -35.90 0.05
C SER A 447 -1.71 -34.77 1.03
N VAL A 448 -0.70 -33.93 1.32
CA VAL A 448 -0.80 -32.86 2.31
C VAL A 448 -0.80 -31.46 1.69
N GLN A 449 -0.61 -31.36 0.37
CA GLN A 449 -0.77 -30.11 -0.35
C GLN A 449 -2.24 -29.74 -0.46
N ARG A 450 -2.56 -28.46 -0.24
CA ARG A 450 -3.91 -27.93 -0.40
C ARG A 450 -4.01 -27.20 -1.74
N THR A 451 -4.33 -27.93 -2.80
CA THR A 451 -4.43 -27.39 -4.16
C THR A 451 -5.73 -26.62 -4.40
N VAL A 452 -5.75 -25.81 -5.46
CA VAL A 452 -6.91 -25.07 -5.95
C VAL A 452 -8.08 -25.98 -6.30
N SER A 453 -7.84 -27.26 -6.61
CA SER A 453 -8.90 -28.21 -6.96
C SER A 453 -9.95 -28.36 -5.86
N MET A 454 -9.55 -28.29 -4.58
CA MET A 454 -10.49 -28.27 -3.45
C MET A 454 -11.33 -26.98 -3.44
N ASN A 455 -10.73 -25.83 -3.77
CA ASN A 455 -11.46 -24.57 -3.86
C ASN A 455 -12.48 -24.61 -5.01
N LEU A 456 -12.08 -25.10 -6.19
CA LEU A 456 -12.98 -25.25 -7.34
C LEU A 456 -14.12 -26.22 -7.05
N PHE A 457 -13.85 -27.38 -6.43
CA PHE A 457 -14.89 -28.29 -5.97
C PHE A 457 -15.92 -27.57 -5.09
N GLN A 458 -15.46 -26.87 -4.04
CA GLN A 458 -16.35 -26.16 -3.13
C GLN A 458 -17.10 -25.01 -3.81
N ALA A 459 -16.47 -24.31 -4.75
CA ALA A 459 -17.07 -23.22 -5.50
C ALA A 459 -18.21 -23.75 -6.41
N PHE A 460 -17.95 -24.80 -7.20
CA PHE A 460 -18.95 -25.43 -8.06
C PHE A 460 -20.06 -26.11 -7.28
N GLN A 461 -19.74 -26.76 -6.15
CA GLN A 461 -20.74 -27.38 -5.27
C GLN A 461 -21.72 -26.33 -4.73
N ARG A 462 -21.21 -25.20 -4.24
CA ARG A 462 -22.06 -24.10 -3.74
C ARG A 462 -22.88 -23.44 -4.85
N ALA A 463 -22.35 -23.40 -6.07
CA ALA A 463 -23.06 -22.95 -7.25
C ALA A 463 -24.08 -23.97 -7.80
N LYS A 464 -24.21 -25.14 -7.17
CA LYS A 464 -25.10 -26.24 -7.60
C LYS A 464 -24.77 -26.79 -9.00
N GLN A 465 -23.50 -26.70 -9.41
CA GLN A 465 -23.00 -27.22 -10.68
C GLN A 465 -22.39 -28.61 -10.46
N SER A 466 -23.25 -29.62 -10.30
CA SER A 466 -22.87 -30.96 -9.79
C SER A 466 -21.83 -31.70 -10.63
N GLU A 467 -21.89 -31.59 -11.96
CA GLU A 467 -20.94 -32.26 -12.86
C GLU A 467 -19.52 -31.72 -12.68
N GLN A 468 -19.37 -30.40 -12.69
CA GLN A 468 -18.10 -29.72 -12.44
C GLN A 468 -17.59 -30.01 -11.02
N ALA A 469 -18.48 -29.98 -10.01
CA ALA A 469 -18.10 -30.34 -8.65
C ALA A 469 -17.57 -31.79 -8.57
N ALA A 470 -18.23 -32.75 -9.23
CA ALA A 470 -17.78 -34.14 -9.26
C ALA A 470 -16.40 -34.28 -9.93
N PHE A 471 -16.17 -33.59 -11.05
CA PHE A 471 -14.87 -33.55 -11.73
C PHE A 471 -13.75 -33.07 -10.80
N TRP A 472 -13.93 -31.93 -10.14
CA TRP A 472 -12.91 -31.37 -9.25
C TRP A 472 -12.71 -32.21 -7.98
N LEU A 473 -13.76 -32.86 -7.46
CA LEU A 473 -13.63 -33.78 -6.34
C LEU A 473 -12.82 -35.03 -6.72
N ASP A 474 -13.02 -35.55 -7.93
CA ASP A 474 -12.22 -36.68 -8.43
C ASP A 474 -10.74 -36.28 -8.56
N ARG A 475 -10.47 -35.08 -9.10
CA ARG A 475 -9.11 -34.54 -9.17
C ARG A 475 -8.45 -34.42 -7.79
N VAL A 476 -9.16 -33.91 -6.78
CA VAL A 476 -8.66 -33.88 -5.39
C VAL A 476 -8.27 -35.28 -4.91
N ARG A 477 -9.10 -36.29 -5.19
CA ARG A 477 -8.81 -37.68 -4.78
C ARG A 477 -7.58 -38.22 -5.51
N GLN A 478 -7.44 -37.93 -6.80
CA GLN A 478 -6.27 -38.32 -7.59
C GLN A 478 -5.00 -37.70 -7.01
N GLU A 479 -5.01 -36.40 -6.75
CA GLU A 479 -3.89 -35.66 -6.14
C GLU A 479 -3.49 -36.24 -4.77
N GLN A 480 -4.46 -36.65 -3.95
CA GLN A 480 -4.20 -37.31 -2.66
C GLN A 480 -3.72 -38.76 -2.80
N SER A 481 -4.21 -39.50 -3.79
CA SER A 481 -3.89 -40.92 -4.01
C SER A 481 -2.53 -41.16 -4.66
N ALA A 482 -1.95 -40.15 -5.32
CA ALA A 482 -0.63 -40.21 -5.95
C ALA A 482 0.53 -40.49 -4.95
N PHE A 483 0.24 -40.58 -3.65
CA PHE A 483 1.19 -40.91 -2.57
C PHE A 483 1.10 -42.37 -2.08
N LEU A 484 0.27 -43.25 -2.66
CA LEU A 484 0.35 -44.67 -2.28
C LEU A 484 1.68 -45.27 -2.81
N PRO A 485 2.59 -45.75 -1.94
CA PRO A 485 3.74 -46.50 -2.42
C PRO A 485 3.21 -47.70 -3.20
N LEU A 486 3.71 -47.89 -4.43
CA LEU A 486 3.42 -49.09 -5.22
C LEU A 486 3.51 -50.31 -4.30
N PRO A 487 2.52 -51.22 -4.31
CA PRO A 487 2.61 -52.43 -3.51
C PRO A 487 3.91 -53.13 -3.88
N LYS A 488 4.76 -53.39 -2.88
CA LYS A 488 5.93 -54.25 -3.06
C LYS A 488 5.41 -55.53 -3.70
N SER A 489 5.86 -55.79 -4.94
CA SER A 489 5.63 -57.07 -5.60
C SER A 489 6.01 -58.17 -4.62
N THR A 490 5.02 -58.94 -4.19
CA THR A 490 5.27 -60.20 -3.48
C THR A 490 6.20 -61.05 -4.35
N PRO A 491 7.31 -61.61 -3.82
CA PRO A 491 8.13 -62.52 -4.60
C PRO A 491 7.27 -63.72 -5.00
N ASP A 492 7.31 -64.05 -6.28
CA ASP A 492 6.67 -65.24 -6.83
C ASP A 492 7.05 -66.46 -5.99
N VAL A 493 6.03 -67.16 -5.51
CA VAL A 493 6.17 -68.51 -4.98
C VAL A 493 6.51 -69.40 -6.18
N VAL A 494 7.79 -69.66 -6.37
CA VAL A 494 8.26 -70.72 -7.26
C VAL A 494 7.81 -72.04 -6.64
N THR A 495 6.79 -72.64 -7.24
CA THR A 495 6.46 -74.05 -7.02
C THR A 495 7.56 -74.91 -7.64
N GLU A 496 8.47 -75.42 -6.81
CA GLU A 496 9.28 -76.59 -7.15
C GLU A 496 8.35 -77.80 -7.20
N ALA A 497 8.09 -78.29 -8.42
CA ALA A 497 7.52 -79.61 -8.63
C ALA A 497 8.64 -80.63 -8.46
N GLU A 498 8.55 -81.42 -7.39
CA GLU A 498 9.33 -82.64 -7.20
C GLU A 498 9.08 -83.60 -8.37
N SER A 499 10.17 -84.06 -8.96
CA SER A 499 10.20 -85.21 -9.86
C SER A 499 10.97 -86.33 -9.17
N ALA A 500 10.31 -87.48 -8.99
CA ALA A 500 10.93 -88.78 -8.76
C ALA A 500 9.86 -89.89 -8.93
N PRO A 501 10.29 -91.11 -9.26
CA PRO A 501 10.85 -91.60 -10.52
C PRO A 501 9.77 -92.04 -11.54
#